data_AF-D8UG26-F1
#
_entry.id   AF-D8UG26-F1
#
_cell.length_a   1.000
_cell.length_b   1.000
_cell.length_c   1.000
_cell.angle_alpha   90.00
_cell.angle_beta   90.00
_cell.angle_gamma   90.00
#
_symmetry.space_group_name_H-M   'P 1'
#
loop_
_entity.id
_entity.type
_entity.pdbx_description
1 polymer ?
#
loop_
_entity_poly.entity_id
_entity_poly.type
_entity_poly.pdbx_seq_one_letter_code
_entity_poly.pdbx_strand_id
1 'polypeptide(L)'
;MASAIATAICDELSTSASSVADVSLGVNTFLLLFGGALVFLMHGGFAMLEAGAIRSKNAMNILLQTILDAAAAAIMWYCVGFGFAYGIGDKPNKFIGNAMFGLARYKSHYTGSGMGMWTDFFFQWAFCATAATIPAGSVAERFNFNAYMGYSIFIAGFVYPVVAHWAWCVEGWLGFGVNTPLFKAGYIDFAGSGVIHMTGGLAGLIGATMVGPRLGRFDADGNPVEMPGHSAILVVLGTVLLWFGWYGFNPTSMLMITSTPAATVVGRAAVTTTLSGAAGGIACLLNGFRRHRGWDLVGLCNGILCGFVAITACCHVVEPWAAILCGLVAGLWFDFLCWVLLKLKIDDPLSAGPMHFGTGMWGVFFTGLLAKQEYIKEAYTFRSDDVDAYHLYGAFYPHSSGKLLASQVIGLLAIIGWVCGTMIPFFFIFKLAGALRIPPEMEEMGLDRSKHGGSAYNGTGVSPSAPGNDVMRNQPSAKVLPLNG
;
A
#
# COMPACT_ATOMS: atom_id res chain seq x y z
N MET A 1 48.12 -36.70 -20.52
CA MET A 1 46.85 -37.37 -20.14
C MET A 1 46.21 -36.72 -18.92
N ALA A 2 46.88 -36.66 -17.75
CA ALA A 2 46.32 -36.03 -16.54
C ALA A 2 45.90 -34.55 -16.70
N SER A 3 46.72 -33.73 -17.38
CA SER A 3 46.37 -32.32 -17.65
C SER A 3 45.16 -32.15 -18.56
N ALA A 4 44.97 -33.02 -19.57
CA ALA A 4 43.81 -32.95 -20.46
C ALA A 4 42.51 -33.38 -19.75
N ILE A 5 42.60 -34.39 -18.88
CA ILE A 5 41.48 -34.81 -18.02
C ILE A 5 41.11 -33.70 -17.04
N ALA A 6 42.09 -33.06 -16.41
CA ALA A 6 41.85 -31.93 -15.51
C ALA A 6 41.16 -30.76 -16.23
N THR A 7 41.61 -30.39 -17.43
CA THR A 7 40.96 -29.34 -18.23
C THR A 7 39.52 -29.71 -18.59
N ALA A 8 39.27 -30.95 -19.07
CA ALA A 8 37.92 -31.39 -19.41
C ALA A 8 36.97 -31.35 -18.19
N ILE A 9 37.45 -31.78 -17.01
CA ILE A 9 36.69 -31.69 -15.75
C ILE A 9 36.41 -30.23 -15.39
N CYS A 10 37.40 -29.33 -15.49
CA CYS A 10 37.21 -27.90 -15.23
C CYS A 10 36.19 -27.27 -16.18
N ASP A 11 36.21 -27.64 -17.46
CA ASP A 11 35.26 -27.14 -18.47
C ASP A 11 33.84 -27.64 -18.20
N GLU A 12 33.69 -28.91 -17.83
CA GLU A 12 32.39 -29.51 -17.47
C GLU A 12 31.82 -28.93 -16.17
N LEU A 13 32.67 -28.70 -15.16
CA LEU A 13 32.29 -28.00 -13.93
C LEU A 13 31.89 -26.55 -14.20
N SER A 14 32.63 -25.85 -15.07
CA SER A 14 32.31 -24.46 -15.45
C SER A 14 30.98 -24.38 -16.19
N THR A 15 30.73 -25.34 -17.09
CA THR A 15 29.46 -25.44 -17.84
C THR A 15 28.28 -25.77 -16.92
N SER A 16 28.50 -26.66 -15.95
CA SER A 16 27.48 -26.99 -14.95
C SER A 16 27.18 -25.78 -14.05
N ALA A 17 28.21 -25.05 -13.62
CA ALA A 17 28.07 -23.86 -12.80
C ALA A 17 27.31 -22.73 -13.54
N SER A 18 27.60 -22.50 -14.82
CA SER A 18 26.85 -21.51 -15.62
C SER A 18 25.40 -21.92 -15.81
N SER A 19 25.12 -23.19 -16.10
CA SER A 19 23.75 -23.69 -16.22
C SER A 19 22.94 -23.51 -14.94
N VAL A 20 23.53 -23.78 -13.77
CA VAL A 20 22.87 -23.56 -12.47
C VAL A 20 22.63 -22.07 -12.22
N ALA A 21 23.58 -21.20 -12.58
CA ALA A 21 23.41 -19.75 -12.46
C ALA A 21 22.27 -19.23 -13.34
N ASP A 22 22.17 -19.70 -14.59
CA ASP A 22 21.09 -19.32 -15.53
C ASP A 22 19.72 -19.78 -15.01
N VAL A 23 19.62 -21.01 -14.51
CA VAL A 23 18.37 -21.52 -13.89
C VAL A 23 18.02 -20.69 -12.65
N SER A 24 19.00 -20.38 -11.79
CA SER A 24 18.75 -19.55 -10.60
C SER A 24 18.24 -18.17 -10.98
N LEU A 25 18.84 -17.53 -11.98
CA LEU A 25 18.39 -16.24 -12.50
C LEU A 25 16.96 -16.35 -13.06
N GLY A 26 16.67 -17.37 -13.87
CA GLY A 26 15.35 -17.59 -14.45
C GLY A 26 14.25 -17.78 -13.39
N VAL A 27 14.52 -18.58 -12.35
CA VAL A 27 13.56 -18.85 -11.26
C VAL A 27 13.29 -17.59 -10.43
N ASN A 28 14.33 -16.85 -10.05
CA ASN A 28 14.15 -15.61 -9.28
C ASN A 28 13.46 -14.51 -10.12
N THR A 29 13.77 -14.43 -11.42
CA THR A 29 13.08 -13.55 -12.37
C THR A 29 11.59 -13.88 -12.41
N PHE A 30 11.23 -15.16 -12.52
CA PHE A 30 9.84 -15.61 -12.52
C PHE A 30 9.14 -15.25 -11.21
N LEU A 31 9.78 -15.47 -10.06
CA LEU A 31 9.25 -15.10 -8.75
C LEU A 31 8.87 -13.62 -8.71
N LEU A 32 9.78 -12.72 -9.09
CA LEU A 32 9.57 -11.27 -9.05
C LEU A 32 8.51 -10.81 -10.05
N LEU A 33 8.48 -11.37 -11.27
CA LEU A 33 7.43 -11.04 -12.24
C LEU A 33 6.06 -11.50 -11.78
N PHE A 34 5.96 -12.73 -11.27
CA PHE A 34 4.72 -13.28 -10.76
C PHE A 34 4.23 -12.51 -9.53
N GLY A 35 5.12 -12.27 -8.56
CA GLY A 35 4.82 -11.46 -7.38
C GLY A 35 4.41 -10.04 -7.75
N GLY A 36 5.13 -9.37 -8.65
CA GLY A 36 4.80 -8.01 -9.09
C GLY A 36 3.45 -7.93 -9.80
N ALA A 37 3.10 -8.93 -10.61
CA ALA A 37 1.78 -9.01 -11.25
C ALA A 37 0.66 -9.22 -10.22
N LEU A 38 0.88 -10.05 -9.20
CA LEU A 38 -0.07 -10.25 -8.10
C LEU A 38 -0.22 -8.99 -7.24
N VAL A 39 0.86 -8.24 -7.01
CA VAL A 39 0.76 -6.96 -6.29
C VAL A 39 0.02 -5.92 -7.12
N PHE A 40 0.26 -5.85 -8.42
CA PHE A 40 -0.51 -4.96 -9.29
C PHE A 40 -2.00 -5.35 -9.35
N LEU A 41 -2.32 -6.65 -9.26
CA LEU A 41 -3.72 -7.10 -9.13
C LEU A 41 -4.40 -6.54 -7.87
N MET A 42 -3.65 -6.17 -6.83
CA MET A 42 -4.19 -5.48 -5.66
C MET A 42 -4.84 -4.14 -6.03
N HIS A 43 -4.43 -3.46 -7.11
CA HIS A 43 -5.13 -2.25 -7.58
C HIS A 43 -6.54 -2.55 -8.06
N GLY A 44 -6.77 -3.71 -8.68
CA GLY A 44 -8.13 -4.20 -8.93
C GLY A 44 -8.89 -4.48 -7.62
N GLY A 45 -8.18 -4.98 -6.61
CA GLY A 45 -8.71 -5.17 -5.26
C GLY A 45 -9.14 -3.87 -4.57
N PHE A 46 -8.27 -2.86 -4.53
CA PHE A 46 -8.58 -1.52 -4.05
C PHE A 46 -9.75 -0.94 -4.84
N ALA A 47 -9.71 -0.94 -6.17
CA ALA A 47 -10.79 -0.41 -6.99
C ALA A 47 -12.17 -0.98 -6.62
N MET A 48 -12.28 -2.30 -6.42
CA MET A 48 -13.54 -2.94 -6.03
C MET A 48 -13.91 -2.65 -4.58
N LEU A 49 -12.96 -2.79 -3.65
CA LEU A 49 -13.18 -2.54 -2.22
C LEU A 49 -13.67 -1.10 -1.99
N GLU A 50 -12.94 -0.14 -2.56
CA GLU A 50 -13.17 1.27 -2.37
C GLU A 50 -14.48 1.72 -3.02
N ALA A 51 -14.76 1.28 -4.25
CA ALA A 51 -16.05 1.55 -4.89
C ALA A 51 -17.20 1.01 -4.03
N GLY A 52 -17.14 -0.25 -3.60
CA GLY A 52 -18.19 -0.86 -2.78
C GLY A 52 -18.43 -0.18 -1.43
N ALA A 53 -17.38 0.36 -0.82
CA ALA A 53 -17.40 0.98 0.50
C ALA A 53 -17.91 2.43 0.53
N ILE A 54 -18.06 3.08 -0.63
CA ILE A 54 -18.58 4.46 -0.72
C ILE A 54 -19.98 4.53 -1.36
N ARG A 55 -20.60 5.71 -1.32
CA ARG A 55 -21.87 5.98 -1.99
C ARG A 55 -21.71 5.90 -3.52
N SER A 56 -22.68 5.29 -4.20
CA SER A 56 -22.64 5.00 -5.64
C SER A 56 -22.41 6.22 -6.54
N LYS A 57 -22.80 7.43 -6.10
CA LYS A 57 -22.60 8.69 -6.82
C LYS A 57 -21.13 9.16 -6.96
N ASN A 58 -20.20 8.43 -6.33
CA ASN A 58 -18.77 8.71 -6.31
C ASN A 58 -17.92 7.53 -6.82
N ALA A 59 -18.57 6.47 -7.32
CA ALA A 59 -17.90 5.22 -7.70
C ALA A 59 -16.96 5.41 -8.90
N MET A 60 -17.36 6.16 -9.92
CA MET A 60 -16.49 6.44 -11.08
C MET A 60 -15.27 7.26 -10.66
N ASN A 61 -15.43 8.24 -9.76
CA ASN A 61 -14.32 9.03 -9.27
C ASN A 61 -13.26 8.16 -8.58
N ILE A 62 -13.67 7.26 -7.69
CA ILE A 62 -12.70 6.43 -6.95
C ILE A 62 -12.02 5.40 -7.86
N LEU A 63 -12.76 4.79 -8.79
CA LEU A 63 -12.18 3.90 -9.80
C LEU A 63 -11.14 4.62 -10.67
N LEU A 64 -11.43 5.86 -11.08
CA LEU A 64 -10.49 6.69 -11.82
C LEU A 64 -9.23 7.00 -10.99
N GLN A 65 -9.39 7.32 -9.70
CA GLN A 65 -8.26 7.58 -8.80
C GLN A 65 -7.34 6.37 -8.69
N THR A 66 -7.88 5.16 -8.47
CA THR A 66 -7.07 3.94 -8.34
C THR A 66 -6.24 3.65 -9.59
N ILE A 67 -6.83 3.79 -10.79
CA ILE A 67 -6.10 3.57 -12.06
C ILE A 67 -5.11 4.69 -12.33
N LEU A 68 -5.49 5.94 -12.02
CA LEU A 68 -4.60 7.09 -12.12
C LEU A 68 -3.37 6.91 -11.23
N ASP A 69 -3.55 6.43 -9.99
CA ASP A 69 -2.44 6.21 -9.05
C ASP A 69 -1.45 5.19 -9.60
N ALA A 70 -1.92 4.10 -10.18
CA ALA A 70 -1.05 3.12 -10.82
C ALA A 70 -0.25 3.73 -12.00
N ALA A 71 -0.92 4.49 -12.88
CA ALA A 71 -0.30 5.10 -14.04
C ALA A 71 0.68 6.23 -13.66
N ALA A 72 0.26 7.12 -12.75
CA ALA A 72 1.08 8.21 -12.24
C ALA A 72 2.28 7.66 -11.48
N ALA A 73 2.10 6.64 -10.64
CA ALA A 73 3.19 5.96 -9.96
C ALA A 73 4.16 5.32 -10.96
N ALA A 74 3.70 4.72 -12.07
CA ALA A 74 4.60 4.15 -13.08
C ALA A 74 5.53 5.19 -13.68
N ILE A 75 4.97 6.33 -14.09
CA ILE A 75 5.75 7.42 -14.67
C ILE A 75 6.68 8.06 -13.64
N MET A 76 6.17 8.36 -12.44
CA MET A 76 6.97 9.02 -11.40
C MET A 76 8.05 8.11 -10.84
N TRP A 77 7.77 6.81 -10.70
CA TRP A 77 8.75 5.80 -10.29
C TRP A 77 9.85 5.64 -11.34
N TYR A 78 9.52 5.62 -12.63
CA TYR A 78 10.50 5.63 -13.70
C TYR A 78 11.38 6.89 -13.70
N CYS A 79 10.75 8.07 -13.71
CA CYS A 79 11.46 9.33 -13.84
C CYS A 79 12.38 9.61 -12.65
N VAL A 80 11.86 9.46 -11.43
CA VAL A 80 12.57 9.87 -10.20
C VAL A 80 12.50 8.86 -9.06
N GLY A 81 11.37 8.18 -8.86
CA GLY A 81 11.12 7.41 -7.64
C GLY A 81 12.07 6.24 -7.45
N PHE A 82 12.32 5.42 -8.47
CA PHE A 82 13.28 4.32 -8.36
C PHE A 82 14.69 4.84 -8.07
N GLY A 83 15.07 5.97 -8.68
CA GLY A 83 16.36 6.60 -8.42
C GLY A 83 16.50 7.12 -6.99
N PHE A 84 15.45 7.73 -6.43
CA PHE A 84 15.45 8.15 -5.02
C PHE A 84 15.39 6.98 -4.04
N ALA A 85 14.75 5.86 -4.40
CA ALA A 85 14.68 4.68 -3.54
C ALA A 85 15.97 3.86 -3.56
N TYR A 86 16.50 3.55 -4.75
CA TYR A 86 17.55 2.54 -4.93
C TYR A 86 18.76 3.02 -5.73
N GLY A 87 18.76 4.27 -6.22
CA GLY A 87 19.86 4.81 -7.00
C GLY A 87 21.09 5.11 -6.16
N ILE A 88 22.15 4.33 -6.36
CA ILE A 88 23.47 4.50 -5.72
C ILE A 88 24.43 5.09 -6.75
N GLY A 89 24.78 6.37 -6.61
CA GLY A 89 25.75 7.04 -7.46
C GLY A 89 27.17 7.04 -6.90
N ASP A 90 28.06 7.82 -7.53
CA ASP A 90 29.49 7.88 -7.18
C ASP A 90 29.75 8.51 -5.78
N LYS A 91 28.76 9.23 -5.21
CA LYS A 91 28.79 9.81 -3.86
C LYS A 91 27.51 9.44 -3.13
N PRO A 92 27.33 8.19 -2.69
CA PRO A 92 26.09 7.76 -2.05
C PRO A 92 25.90 8.48 -0.71
N ASN A 93 24.64 8.61 -0.29
CA ASN A 93 24.28 9.11 1.03
C ASN A 93 23.16 8.23 1.59
N LYS A 94 22.97 8.29 2.91
CA LYS A 94 22.04 7.38 3.59
C LYS A 94 20.58 7.82 3.58
N PHE A 95 20.32 9.06 3.15
CA PHE A 95 19.00 9.69 3.28
C PHE A 95 18.16 9.54 2.02
N ILE A 96 18.75 9.65 0.83
CA ILE A 96 18.02 9.56 -0.43
C ILE A 96 18.96 9.10 -1.56
N GLY A 97 18.46 8.27 -2.47
CA GLY A 97 19.19 7.88 -3.66
C GLY A 97 19.49 9.06 -4.60
N ASN A 98 20.56 8.94 -5.39
CA ASN A 98 21.07 10.04 -6.20
C ASN A 98 21.56 9.63 -7.61
N ALA A 99 21.11 8.47 -8.08
CA ALA A 99 21.40 7.95 -9.41
C ALA A 99 20.18 7.23 -10.00
N MET A 100 20.33 6.65 -11.19
CA MET A 100 19.30 5.81 -11.84
C MET A 100 17.96 6.50 -12.16
N PHE A 101 17.94 7.84 -12.22
CA PHE A 101 16.80 8.61 -12.71
C PHE A 101 16.50 8.27 -14.18
N GLY A 102 15.25 7.95 -14.50
CA GLY A 102 14.87 7.45 -15.83
C GLY A 102 15.56 6.14 -16.21
N LEU A 103 15.93 5.32 -15.22
CA LEU A 103 16.75 4.11 -15.39
C LEU A 103 18.09 4.36 -16.12
N ALA A 104 18.60 5.60 -16.07
CA ALA A 104 19.88 5.95 -16.63
C ALA A 104 21.03 5.22 -15.91
N ARG A 105 22.12 4.97 -16.65
CA ARG A 105 23.32 4.27 -16.13
C ARG A 105 23.03 2.85 -15.58
N TYR A 106 22.00 2.16 -16.09
CA TYR A 106 21.62 0.82 -15.62
C TYR A 106 22.77 -0.20 -15.66
N LYS A 107 23.65 -0.19 -16.66
CA LYS A 107 24.77 -1.14 -16.74
C LYS A 107 25.93 -0.84 -15.78
N SER A 108 26.00 0.36 -15.21
CA SER A 108 27.22 0.86 -14.56
C SER A 108 27.11 1.10 -13.06
N HIS A 109 25.95 0.91 -12.44
CA HIS A 109 25.76 1.08 -10.99
C HIS A 109 25.09 -0.14 -10.39
N TYR A 110 25.73 -0.70 -9.36
CA TYR A 110 25.31 -1.90 -8.65
C TYR A 110 24.26 -1.51 -7.59
N THR A 111 23.04 -2.05 -7.68
CA THR A 111 21.97 -1.83 -6.69
C THR A 111 22.08 -2.71 -5.44
N GLY A 112 23.15 -3.49 -5.31
CA GLY A 112 23.33 -4.39 -4.15
C GLY A 112 22.51 -5.68 -4.20
N SER A 113 21.50 -5.80 -5.09
CA SER A 113 20.55 -6.93 -5.13
C SER A 113 20.97 -8.11 -6.02
N GLY A 114 22.00 -7.97 -6.86
CA GLY A 114 22.58 -9.09 -7.61
C GLY A 114 21.66 -9.78 -8.64
N MET A 115 20.49 -9.22 -8.96
CA MET A 115 19.55 -9.73 -9.98
C MET A 115 18.95 -8.59 -10.80
N GLY A 116 18.39 -8.91 -11.98
CA GLY A 116 18.09 -7.96 -13.04
C GLY A 116 17.24 -6.77 -12.57
N MET A 117 17.83 -5.57 -12.56
CA MET A 117 17.19 -4.31 -12.13
C MET A 117 15.82 -4.04 -12.79
N TRP A 118 15.51 -4.67 -13.93
CA TRP A 118 14.21 -4.59 -14.57
C TRP A 118 13.09 -5.26 -13.77
N THR A 119 13.33 -6.45 -13.21
CA THR A 119 12.33 -7.14 -12.39
C THR A 119 12.19 -6.47 -11.02
N ASP A 120 13.29 -6.00 -10.44
CA ASP A 120 13.27 -5.22 -9.20
C ASP A 120 12.49 -3.93 -9.40
N PHE A 121 12.73 -3.22 -10.51
CA PHE A 121 11.97 -2.02 -10.87
C PHE A 121 10.48 -2.30 -10.95
N PHE A 122 10.08 -3.35 -11.68
CA PHE A 122 8.68 -3.72 -11.85
C PHE A 122 8.02 -4.11 -10.53
N PHE A 123 8.66 -4.96 -9.72
CA PHE A 123 8.15 -5.39 -8.43
C PHE A 123 7.99 -4.20 -7.46
N GLN A 124 9.01 -3.34 -7.38
CA GLN A 124 9.01 -2.18 -6.50
C GLN A 124 8.09 -1.05 -6.98
N TRP A 125 7.86 -0.94 -8.29
CA TRP A 125 6.81 -0.06 -8.83
C TRP A 125 5.44 -0.46 -8.29
N ALA A 126 5.12 -1.76 -8.27
CA ALA A 126 3.83 -2.23 -7.78
C ALA A 126 3.62 -1.81 -6.31
N PHE A 127 4.67 -1.89 -5.48
CA PHE A 127 4.67 -1.41 -4.09
C PHE A 127 4.47 0.11 -3.98
N CYS A 128 5.17 0.88 -4.81
CA CYS A 128 5.00 2.34 -4.90
C CYS A 128 3.55 2.72 -5.25
N ALA A 129 2.98 2.04 -6.25
CA ALA A 129 1.61 2.22 -6.68
C ALA A 129 0.61 1.86 -5.57
N THR A 130 0.90 0.84 -4.75
CA THR A 130 0.09 0.51 -3.55
C THR A 130 0.15 1.62 -2.50
N ALA A 131 1.33 2.16 -2.21
CA ALA A 131 1.47 3.26 -1.24
C ALA A 131 0.71 4.51 -1.71
N ALA A 132 0.74 4.81 -3.01
CA ALA A 132 0.07 5.95 -3.61
C ALA A 132 -1.47 5.86 -3.54
N THR A 133 -2.03 4.65 -3.74
CA THR A 133 -3.49 4.46 -3.81
C THR A 133 -4.18 4.44 -2.44
N ILE A 134 -3.48 4.09 -1.36
CA ILE A 134 -4.09 3.96 -0.02
C ILE A 134 -4.88 5.22 0.41
N PRO A 135 -4.38 6.45 0.19
CA PRO A 135 -5.14 7.65 0.55
C PRO A 135 -6.44 7.92 -0.19
N ALA A 136 -6.68 7.27 -1.35
CA ALA A 136 -7.96 7.39 -2.07
C ALA A 136 -9.15 7.12 -1.12
N GLY A 137 -9.08 6.02 -0.39
CA GLY A 137 -10.09 5.63 0.61
C GLY A 137 -10.29 6.66 1.72
N SER A 138 -9.22 7.19 2.30
CA SER A 138 -9.30 8.19 3.36
C SER A 138 -9.89 9.52 2.89
N VAL A 139 -9.70 9.86 1.61
CA VAL A 139 -10.12 11.15 1.07
C VAL A 139 -11.36 11.13 0.16
N ALA A 140 -12.00 9.97 0.04
CA ALA A 140 -13.11 9.78 -0.90
C ALA A 140 -14.26 10.80 -0.73
N GLU A 141 -14.98 11.03 -1.83
CA GLU A 141 -16.25 11.77 -1.94
C GLU A 141 -16.23 13.31 -1.84
N ARG A 142 -15.22 13.92 -1.18
CA ARG A 142 -15.17 15.38 -0.96
C ARG A 142 -13.84 16.06 -1.31
N PHE A 143 -12.82 15.28 -1.65
CA PHE A 143 -11.51 15.81 -1.98
C PHE A 143 -11.46 16.29 -3.42
N ASN A 144 -10.78 17.41 -3.67
CA ASN A 144 -10.64 17.93 -5.02
C ASN A 144 -9.75 17.01 -5.88
N PHE A 145 -10.25 16.61 -7.04
CA PHE A 145 -9.55 15.70 -7.95
C PHE A 145 -8.18 16.22 -8.42
N ASN A 146 -8.02 17.52 -8.66
CA ASN A 146 -6.74 18.07 -9.12
C ASN A 146 -5.70 18.06 -7.99
N ALA A 147 -6.11 18.38 -6.76
CA ALA A 147 -5.26 18.24 -5.58
C ALA A 147 -4.87 16.77 -5.35
N TYR A 148 -5.79 15.85 -5.60
CA TYR A 148 -5.53 14.41 -5.53
C TYR A 148 -4.46 13.95 -6.52
N MET A 149 -4.56 14.36 -7.78
CA MET A 149 -3.56 14.03 -8.81
C MET A 149 -2.17 14.58 -8.44
N GLY A 150 -2.09 15.81 -7.94
CA GLY A 150 -0.84 16.38 -7.46
C GLY A 150 -0.25 15.59 -6.28
N TYR A 151 -1.11 15.12 -5.37
CA TYR A 151 -0.73 14.29 -4.23
C TYR A 151 -0.13 12.96 -4.70
N SER A 152 -0.82 12.27 -5.62
CA SER A 152 -0.40 10.96 -6.15
C SER A 152 1.00 11.02 -6.79
N ILE A 153 1.24 12.07 -7.59
CA ILE A 153 2.55 12.34 -8.19
C ILE A 153 3.62 12.60 -7.12
N PHE A 154 3.30 13.37 -6.09
CA PHE A 154 4.24 13.75 -5.05
C PHE A 154 4.62 12.58 -4.13
N ILE A 155 3.64 11.76 -3.72
CA ILE A 155 3.93 10.59 -2.89
C ILE A 155 4.75 9.56 -3.65
N ALA A 156 4.39 9.23 -4.90
CA ALA A 156 5.07 8.23 -5.70
C ALA A 156 6.46 8.69 -6.18
N GLY A 157 6.62 9.98 -6.44
CA GLY A 157 7.85 10.56 -6.95
C GLY A 157 8.86 10.98 -5.87
N PHE A 158 8.42 11.20 -4.62
CA PHE A 158 9.30 11.76 -3.58
C PHE A 158 9.09 11.18 -2.19
N VAL A 159 7.87 11.24 -1.63
CA VAL A 159 7.65 10.89 -0.22
C VAL A 159 7.91 9.41 0.06
N TYR A 160 7.28 8.51 -0.71
CA TYR A 160 7.45 7.06 -0.57
C TYR A 160 8.87 6.58 -0.93
N PRO A 161 9.47 6.99 -2.07
CA PRO A 161 10.83 6.59 -2.42
C PRO A 161 11.87 6.84 -1.33
N VAL A 162 11.78 7.98 -0.64
CA VAL A 162 12.70 8.33 0.45
C VAL A 162 12.57 7.35 1.62
N VAL A 163 11.35 6.98 1.99
CA VAL A 163 11.13 5.98 3.05
C VAL A 163 11.65 4.60 2.62
N ALA A 164 11.40 4.20 1.37
CA ALA A 164 11.95 2.96 0.82
C ALA A 164 13.48 2.96 0.82
N HIS A 165 14.12 4.10 0.52
CA HIS A 165 15.57 4.23 0.61
C HIS A 165 16.08 3.95 2.03
N TRP A 166 15.44 4.51 3.05
CA TRP A 166 15.87 4.34 4.44
C TRP A 166 15.84 2.87 4.87
N ALA A 167 14.76 2.18 4.53
CA ALA A 167 14.48 0.83 5.02
C ALA A 167 15.06 -0.29 4.16
N TRP A 168 15.11 -0.12 2.83
CA TRP A 168 15.36 -1.21 1.88
C TRP A 168 16.57 -1.02 0.98
N CYS A 169 17.08 0.21 0.81
CA CYS A 169 18.34 0.40 0.11
C CYS A 169 19.51 0.02 1.03
N VAL A 170 20.52 -0.69 0.50
CA VAL A 170 21.72 -1.07 1.26
C VAL A 170 22.50 0.14 1.81
N GLU A 171 22.39 1.30 1.17
CA GLU A 171 22.97 2.57 1.62
C GLU A 171 22.10 3.32 2.64
N GLY A 172 20.84 2.90 2.81
CA GLY A 172 19.91 3.51 3.75
C GLY A 172 20.43 3.52 5.20
N TRP A 173 19.85 4.39 6.03
CA TRP A 173 20.27 4.53 7.43
C TRP A 173 19.49 3.64 8.41
N LEU A 174 18.31 3.15 8.01
CA LEU A 174 17.32 2.61 8.96
C LEU A 174 17.30 1.08 8.97
N GLY A 175 17.25 0.45 7.79
CA GLY A 175 16.95 -0.97 7.63
C GLY A 175 17.92 -1.95 8.31
N PHE A 176 17.47 -3.17 8.54
CA PHE A 176 18.27 -4.26 9.09
C PHE A 176 19.33 -4.75 8.10
N GLY A 177 19.03 -4.70 6.80
CA GLY A 177 19.94 -5.14 5.74
C GLY A 177 20.94 -4.07 5.27
N VAL A 178 20.98 -2.90 5.89
CA VAL A 178 21.84 -1.78 5.45
C VAL A 178 23.28 -1.94 5.92
N ASN A 179 24.21 -1.26 5.24
CA ASN A 179 25.65 -1.33 5.53
C ASN A 179 26.02 -0.87 6.96
N THR A 180 25.26 0.07 7.53
CA THR A 180 25.52 0.63 8.86
C THR A 180 24.24 0.74 9.69
N PRO A 181 23.70 -0.38 10.20
CA PRO A 181 22.39 -0.42 10.83
C PRO A 181 22.38 0.27 12.19
N LEU A 182 21.28 0.97 12.48
CA LEU A 182 21.05 1.64 13.76
C LEU A 182 21.16 0.65 14.93
N PHE A 183 21.90 1.01 15.97
CA PHE A 183 22.17 0.15 17.15
C PHE A 183 22.81 -1.21 16.83
N LYS A 184 23.40 -1.40 15.63
CA LYS A 184 23.80 -2.71 15.08
C LYS A 184 22.61 -3.65 14.79
N ALA A 185 21.39 -3.31 15.20
CA ALA A 185 20.19 -4.06 14.86
C ALA A 185 19.70 -3.64 13.47
N GLY A 186 19.24 -2.40 13.38
CA GLY A 186 18.48 -1.90 12.24
C GLY A 186 17.00 -2.30 12.32
N TYR A 187 16.22 -1.67 11.46
CA TYR A 187 14.77 -1.79 11.37
C TYR A 187 14.36 -2.94 10.44
N ILE A 188 13.50 -3.84 10.91
CA ILE A 188 12.94 -4.91 10.09
C ILE A 188 11.52 -4.52 9.65
N ASP A 189 11.36 -4.39 8.34
CA ASP A 189 10.06 -4.27 7.69
C ASP A 189 10.17 -4.98 6.35
N PHE A 190 9.71 -6.22 6.31
CA PHE A 190 9.98 -7.13 5.22
C PHE A 190 9.32 -6.70 3.91
N ALA A 191 8.01 -6.48 3.97
CA ALA A 191 7.20 -6.18 2.81
C ALA A 191 6.54 -4.79 2.89
N GLY A 192 6.61 -4.07 4.02
CA GLY A 192 6.16 -2.66 4.11
C GLY A 192 4.95 -2.38 5.00
N SER A 193 4.86 -2.90 6.23
CA SER A 193 3.88 -2.36 7.21
C SER A 193 4.17 -0.89 7.52
N GLY A 194 5.44 -0.50 7.63
CA GLY A 194 5.84 0.88 7.76
C GLY A 194 6.00 1.57 6.41
N VAL A 195 6.88 1.01 5.57
CA VAL A 195 7.31 1.66 4.32
C VAL A 195 6.14 1.96 3.38
N ILE A 196 5.17 1.05 3.26
CA ILE A 196 3.99 1.21 2.38
C ILE A 196 2.78 1.64 3.19
N HIS A 197 2.36 0.82 4.16
CA HIS A 197 1.07 1.02 4.81
C HIS A 197 1.05 2.21 5.77
N MET A 198 2.09 2.43 6.59
CA MET A 198 2.15 3.66 7.40
C MET A 198 2.31 4.90 6.53
N THR A 199 3.17 4.87 5.51
CA THR A 199 3.38 6.01 4.60
C THR A 199 2.08 6.43 3.92
N GLY A 200 1.40 5.50 3.26
CA GLY A 200 0.12 5.75 2.61
C GLY A 200 -0.97 6.09 3.63
N GLY A 201 -1.17 5.27 4.65
CA GLY A 201 -2.23 5.45 5.63
C GLY A 201 -2.17 6.77 6.39
N LEU A 202 -0.96 7.24 6.75
CA LEU A 202 -0.79 8.51 7.45
C LEU A 202 -0.98 9.69 6.51
N ALA A 203 -0.52 9.60 5.25
CA ALA A 203 -0.84 10.61 4.24
C ALA A 203 -2.35 10.76 4.04
N GLY A 204 -3.07 9.63 3.98
CA GLY A 204 -4.54 9.59 3.90
C GLY A 204 -5.21 10.23 5.12
N LEU A 205 -4.76 9.87 6.32
CA LEU A 205 -5.30 10.41 7.57
C LEU A 205 -5.07 11.92 7.71
N ILE A 206 -3.89 12.42 7.32
CA ILE A 206 -3.62 13.87 7.26
C ILE A 206 -4.57 14.53 6.25
N GLY A 207 -4.71 13.96 5.05
CA GLY A 207 -5.64 14.45 4.03
C GLY A 207 -7.08 14.53 4.55
N ALA A 208 -7.56 13.47 5.20
CA ALA A 208 -8.90 13.39 5.78
C ALA A 208 -9.15 14.41 6.90
N THR A 209 -8.15 14.62 7.75
CA THR A 209 -8.21 15.62 8.82
C THR A 209 -8.27 17.04 8.25
N MET A 210 -7.48 17.34 7.21
CA MET A 210 -7.35 18.69 6.68
C MET A 210 -8.52 19.14 5.80
N VAL A 211 -9.07 18.23 5.01
CA VAL A 211 -10.25 18.48 4.15
C VAL A 211 -11.57 18.49 4.92
N GLY A 212 -11.58 17.88 6.11
CA GLY A 212 -12.74 17.83 7.00
C GLY A 212 -13.79 16.78 6.60
N PRO A 213 -14.83 16.63 7.43
CA PRO A 213 -15.81 15.55 7.28
C PRO A 213 -16.72 15.70 6.06
N ARG A 214 -17.26 14.58 5.55
CA ARG A 214 -18.31 14.61 4.53
C ARG A 214 -19.57 15.29 5.08
N LEU A 215 -20.31 15.97 4.21
CA LEU A 215 -21.58 16.61 4.56
C LEU A 215 -22.56 15.58 5.10
N GLY A 216 -23.10 15.86 6.29
CA GLY A 216 -24.02 14.98 7.01
C GLY A 216 -23.34 13.85 7.79
N ARG A 217 -22.01 13.77 7.84
CA ARG A 217 -21.31 12.68 8.57
C ARG A 217 -21.53 12.75 10.08
N PHE A 218 -21.69 13.97 10.59
CA PHE A 218 -21.98 14.26 11.98
C PHE A 218 -23.24 15.14 12.04
N ASP A 219 -24.16 14.82 12.94
CA ASP A 219 -25.39 15.60 13.15
C ASP A 219 -25.12 16.92 13.90
N ALA A 220 -26.17 17.69 14.19
CA ALA A 220 -26.06 18.98 14.88
C ALA A 220 -25.49 18.85 16.32
N ASP A 221 -25.72 17.71 16.97
CA ASP A 221 -25.17 17.39 18.30
C ASP A 221 -23.73 16.84 18.20
N GLY A 222 -23.25 16.60 16.98
CA GLY A 222 -21.93 16.06 16.70
C GLY A 222 -21.85 14.55 16.80
N ASN A 223 -22.98 13.84 16.86
CA ASN A 223 -23.00 12.38 16.84
C ASN A 223 -22.72 11.86 15.43
N PRO A 224 -22.00 10.72 15.30
CA PRO A 224 -21.76 10.11 14.00
C PRO A 224 -23.05 9.60 13.35
N VAL A 225 -23.27 9.94 12.08
CA VAL A 225 -24.34 9.39 11.23
C VAL A 225 -23.75 8.38 10.25
N GLU A 226 -24.33 7.17 10.19
CA GLU A 226 -23.84 6.13 9.29
C GLU A 226 -23.98 6.52 7.81
N MET A 227 -22.93 6.26 7.04
CA MET A 227 -22.89 6.45 5.59
C MET A 227 -22.44 5.16 4.92
N PRO A 228 -23.34 4.17 4.81
CA PRO A 228 -22.97 2.85 4.31
C PRO A 228 -22.54 2.91 2.84
N GLY A 229 -21.56 2.06 2.51
CA GLY A 229 -21.18 1.78 1.13
C GLY A 229 -22.33 1.16 0.35
N HIS A 230 -22.32 1.35 -0.96
CA HIS A 230 -23.44 0.95 -1.81
C HIS A 230 -23.40 -0.54 -2.24
N SER A 231 -22.29 -1.26 -2.07
CA SER A 231 -22.18 -2.66 -2.53
C SER A 231 -21.21 -3.51 -1.70
N ALA A 232 -21.75 -4.36 -0.84
CA ALA A 232 -20.98 -5.37 -0.11
C ALA A 232 -20.35 -6.44 -1.03
N ILE A 233 -20.94 -6.69 -2.21
CA ILE A 233 -20.39 -7.63 -3.21
C ILE A 233 -19.02 -7.12 -3.70
N LEU A 234 -18.92 -5.83 -4.00
CA LEU A 234 -17.67 -5.22 -4.43
C LEU A 234 -16.63 -5.19 -3.29
N VAL A 235 -17.06 -4.96 -2.05
CA VAL A 235 -16.19 -5.07 -0.86
C VAL A 235 -15.60 -6.48 -0.74
N VAL A 236 -16.41 -7.52 -0.87
CA VAL A 236 -15.94 -8.91 -0.80
C VAL A 236 -15.00 -9.25 -1.96
N LEU A 237 -15.37 -8.88 -3.20
CA LEU A 237 -14.52 -9.09 -4.37
C LEU A 237 -13.16 -8.40 -4.20
N GLY A 238 -13.16 -7.15 -3.75
CA GLY A 238 -11.95 -6.40 -3.46
C GLY A 238 -11.09 -7.08 -2.40
N THR A 239 -11.69 -7.53 -1.31
CA THR A 239 -10.99 -8.24 -0.23
C THR A 239 -10.34 -9.54 -0.72
N VAL A 240 -11.02 -10.32 -1.55
CA VAL A 240 -10.48 -11.58 -2.11
C VAL A 240 -9.32 -11.31 -3.05
N LEU A 241 -9.43 -10.29 -3.92
CA LEU A 241 -8.34 -9.88 -4.80
C LEU A 241 -7.13 -9.36 -4.01
N LEU A 242 -7.35 -8.58 -2.95
CA LEU A 242 -6.29 -8.11 -2.05
C LEU A 242 -5.62 -9.27 -1.31
N TRP A 243 -6.39 -10.24 -0.80
CA TRP A 243 -5.85 -11.46 -0.19
C TRP A 243 -4.94 -12.17 -1.18
N PHE A 244 -5.45 -12.45 -2.38
CA PHE A 244 -4.69 -13.15 -3.41
C PHE A 244 -3.42 -12.38 -3.80
N GLY A 245 -3.50 -11.07 -3.96
CA GLY A 245 -2.36 -10.20 -4.23
C GLY A 245 -1.33 -10.19 -3.10
N TRP A 246 -1.76 -10.37 -1.84
CA TRP A 246 -0.85 -10.43 -0.68
C TRP A 246 0.11 -11.63 -0.71
N TYR A 247 -0.21 -12.69 -1.44
CA TYR A 247 0.71 -13.80 -1.71
C TYR A 247 1.82 -13.43 -2.71
N GLY A 248 1.57 -12.43 -3.55
CA GLY A 248 2.63 -11.78 -4.33
C GLY A 248 3.41 -10.77 -3.51
N PHE A 249 2.73 -10.08 -2.59
CA PHE A 249 3.30 -9.01 -1.77
C PHE A 249 4.30 -9.53 -0.74
N ASN A 250 3.85 -10.38 0.20
CA ASN A 250 4.66 -10.77 1.35
C ASN A 250 5.74 -11.82 0.99
N PRO A 251 5.41 -13.02 0.47
CA PRO A 251 6.42 -14.03 0.15
C PRO A 251 7.51 -13.55 -0.82
N THR A 252 7.14 -12.79 -1.85
CA THR A 252 8.08 -12.33 -2.88
C THR A 252 9.03 -11.25 -2.38
N SER A 253 8.77 -10.60 -1.24
CA SER A 253 9.70 -9.66 -0.62
C SER A 253 11.02 -10.28 -0.16
N MET A 254 11.17 -11.62 -0.24
CA MET A 254 12.48 -12.28 -0.14
C MET A 254 13.39 -11.98 -1.36
N LEU A 255 12.80 -11.54 -2.48
CA LEU A 255 13.42 -11.21 -3.77
C LEU A 255 14.10 -12.38 -4.51
N MET A 256 14.48 -13.43 -3.81
CA MET A 256 15.09 -14.67 -4.33
C MET A 256 14.50 -15.91 -3.64
N ILE A 257 14.57 -17.07 -4.31
CA ILE A 257 14.02 -18.34 -3.79
C ILE A 257 14.93 -19.55 -4.00
N THR A 258 16.07 -19.39 -4.68
CA THR A 258 16.87 -20.52 -5.16
C THR A 258 17.74 -21.19 -4.10
N SER A 259 17.92 -20.56 -2.92
CA SER A 259 18.59 -21.18 -1.78
C SER A 259 17.58 -21.82 -0.81
N THR A 260 17.98 -22.87 -0.10
CA THR A 260 17.12 -23.54 0.91
C THR A 260 16.62 -22.58 2.00
N PRO A 261 17.45 -21.67 2.56
CA PRO A 261 16.96 -20.67 3.51
C PRO A 261 15.92 -19.73 2.88
N ALA A 262 16.17 -19.23 1.67
CA ALA A 262 15.24 -18.33 0.98
C ALA A 262 13.90 -19.00 0.68
N ALA A 263 13.90 -20.23 0.17
CA ALA A 263 12.68 -21.00 -0.06
C ALA A 263 11.87 -21.23 1.22
N THR A 264 12.54 -21.49 2.34
CA THR A 264 11.90 -21.66 3.65
C THR A 264 11.27 -20.35 4.13
N VAL A 265 11.98 -19.22 3.96
CA VAL A 265 11.47 -17.89 4.28
C VAL A 265 10.23 -17.53 3.46
N VAL A 266 10.25 -17.76 2.15
CA VAL A 266 9.10 -17.53 1.25
C VAL A 266 7.89 -18.35 1.70
N GLY A 267 8.08 -19.64 1.98
CA GLY A 267 7.01 -20.53 2.45
C GLY A 267 6.43 -20.10 3.80
N ARG A 268 7.30 -19.74 4.77
CA ARG A 268 6.89 -19.23 6.08
C ARG A 268 6.10 -17.94 5.96
N ALA A 269 6.57 -16.99 5.15
CA ALA A 269 5.88 -15.73 4.90
C ALA A 269 4.47 -15.94 4.33
N ALA A 270 4.27 -16.92 3.45
CA ALA A 270 2.95 -17.26 2.93
C ALA A 270 2.01 -17.79 4.04
N VAL A 271 2.51 -18.71 4.87
CA VAL A 271 1.73 -19.31 5.97
C VAL A 271 1.34 -18.26 7.01
N THR A 272 2.29 -17.46 7.49
CA THR A 272 2.03 -16.43 8.49
C THR A 272 1.10 -15.33 7.95
N THR A 273 1.21 -14.99 6.67
CA THR A 273 0.29 -14.05 6.00
C THR A 273 -1.15 -14.54 6.07
N THR A 274 -1.40 -15.79 5.65
CA THR A 274 -2.73 -16.41 5.70
C THR A 274 -3.31 -16.43 7.11
N LEU A 275 -2.51 -16.85 8.09
CA LEU A 275 -2.97 -16.98 9.47
C LEU A 275 -3.29 -15.63 10.10
N SER A 276 -2.47 -14.60 9.85
CA SER A 276 -2.71 -13.26 10.39
C SER A 276 -3.97 -12.63 9.78
N GLY A 277 -4.14 -12.68 8.46
CA GLY A 277 -5.36 -12.20 7.80
C GLY A 277 -6.61 -12.90 8.32
N ALA A 278 -6.61 -14.23 8.38
CA ALA A 278 -7.74 -14.99 8.92
C ALA A 278 -8.06 -14.61 10.38
N ALA A 279 -7.04 -14.49 11.24
CA ALA A 279 -7.22 -14.13 12.64
C ALA A 279 -7.76 -12.70 12.83
N GLY A 280 -7.28 -11.74 12.04
CA GLY A 280 -7.78 -10.36 12.07
C GLY A 280 -9.24 -10.27 11.63
N GLY A 281 -9.61 -11.02 10.59
CA GLY A 281 -11.00 -11.14 10.14
C GLY A 281 -11.93 -11.66 11.24
N ILE A 282 -11.56 -12.78 11.83
CA ILE A 282 -12.32 -13.41 12.92
C ILE A 282 -12.43 -12.46 14.13
N ALA A 283 -11.36 -11.73 14.48
CA ALA A 283 -11.37 -10.79 15.58
C ALA A 283 -12.38 -9.65 15.37
N CYS A 284 -12.39 -9.01 14.20
CA CYS A 284 -13.38 -7.98 13.87
C CYS A 284 -14.81 -8.54 13.84
N LEU A 285 -15.00 -9.71 13.22
CA LEU A 285 -16.31 -10.35 13.13
C LEU A 285 -16.90 -10.64 14.52
N LEU A 286 -16.10 -11.22 15.42
CA LEU A 286 -16.53 -11.54 16.78
C LEU A 286 -16.75 -10.28 17.64
N ASN A 287 -15.89 -9.27 17.52
CA ASN A 287 -16.08 -8.01 18.24
C ASN A 287 -17.31 -7.25 17.74
N GLY A 288 -17.55 -7.24 16.42
CA GLY A 288 -18.76 -6.70 15.81
C GLY A 288 -20.03 -7.41 16.31
N PHE A 289 -20.02 -8.75 16.32
CA PHE A 289 -21.12 -9.54 16.85
C PHE A 289 -21.40 -9.23 18.32
N ARG A 290 -20.37 -9.07 19.15
CA ARG A 290 -20.52 -8.70 20.56
C ARG A 290 -21.16 -7.32 20.75
N ARG A 291 -20.80 -6.34 19.91
CA ARG A 291 -21.29 -4.95 19.99
C ARG A 291 -22.70 -4.78 19.43
N HIS A 292 -22.97 -5.39 18.27
CA HIS A 292 -24.16 -5.12 17.47
C HIS A 292 -25.15 -6.29 17.42
N ARG A 293 -24.79 -7.46 17.98
CA ARG A 293 -25.60 -8.70 17.97
C ARG A 293 -25.93 -9.21 16.56
N GLY A 294 -25.11 -8.87 15.57
CA GLY A 294 -25.23 -9.30 14.17
C GLY A 294 -23.87 -9.60 13.54
N TRP A 295 -23.86 -10.44 12.51
CA TRP A 295 -22.65 -10.80 11.77
C TRP A 295 -22.34 -9.73 10.72
N ASP A 296 -21.26 -8.98 10.92
CA ASP A 296 -20.83 -7.91 10.03
C ASP A 296 -19.81 -8.41 9.00
N LEU A 297 -20.27 -8.58 7.76
CA LEU A 297 -19.46 -9.00 6.63
C LEU A 297 -18.38 -7.97 6.28
N VAL A 298 -18.69 -6.67 6.34
CA VAL A 298 -17.73 -5.61 6.00
C VAL A 298 -16.67 -5.52 7.10
N GLY A 299 -17.07 -5.66 8.36
CA GLY A 299 -16.16 -5.79 9.50
C GLY A 299 -15.20 -6.98 9.36
N LEU A 300 -15.70 -8.15 8.94
CA LEU A 300 -14.85 -9.32 8.62
C LEU A 300 -13.82 -8.99 7.53
N CYS A 301 -14.26 -8.41 6.42
CA CYS A 301 -13.38 -8.01 5.32
C CYS A 301 -12.29 -7.03 5.77
N ASN A 302 -12.66 -5.99 6.53
CA ASN A 302 -11.72 -5.02 7.06
C ASN A 302 -10.72 -5.66 8.04
N GLY A 303 -11.18 -6.57 8.90
CA GLY A 303 -10.32 -7.31 9.82
C GLY A 303 -9.30 -8.18 9.09
N ILE A 304 -9.68 -8.81 7.98
CA ILE A 304 -8.76 -9.59 7.14
C ILE A 304 -7.63 -8.70 6.63
N LEU A 305 -7.97 -7.53 6.07
CA LEU A 305 -6.99 -6.58 5.55
C LEU A 305 -6.08 -6.03 6.66
N CYS A 306 -6.61 -5.75 7.85
CA CYS A 306 -5.82 -5.35 9.01
C CYS A 306 -4.80 -6.40 9.43
N GLY A 307 -5.19 -7.68 9.43
CA GLY A 307 -4.29 -8.79 9.72
C GLY A 307 -3.16 -8.91 8.69
N PHE A 308 -3.47 -8.68 7.41
CA PHE A 308 -2.44 -8.64 6.37
C PHE A 308 -1.50 -7.45 6.51
N VAL A 309 -2.03 -6.24 6.69
CA VAL A 309 -1.21 -5.03 6.89
C VAL A 309 -0.23 -5.18 8.05
N ALA A 310 -0.67 -5.73 9.18
CA ALA A 310 0.17 -5.87 10.37
C ALA A 310 1.28 -6.92 10.18
N ILE A 311 1.01 -8.06 9.57
CA ILE A 311 2.02 -9.13 9.43
C ILE A 311 3.07 -8.80 8.37
N THR A 312 2.78 -7.90 7.43
CA THR A 312 3.67 -7.47 6.34
C THR A 312 5.10 -7.12 6.80
N ALA A 313 5.31 -6.55 7.99
CA ALA A 313 6.65 -6.23 8.49
C ALA A 313 7.47 -7.46 8.92
N CYS A 314 6.83 -8.55 9.35
CA CYS A 314 7.50 -9.65 10.04
C CYS A 314 7.06 -11.06 9.65
N CYS A 315 6.26 -11.23 8.59
CA CYS A 315 5.75 -12.52 8.16
C CYS A 315 6.85 -13.57 7.94
N HIS A 316 8.07 -13.15 7.60
CA HIS A 316 9.25 -14.01 7.43
C HIS A 316 9.96 -14.41 8.73
N VAL A 317 9.82 -13.64 9.81
CA VAL A 317 10.61 -13.77 11.05
C VAL A 317 9.81 -14.13 12.29
N VAL A 318 8.50 -14.34 12.20
CA VAL A 318 7.68 -14.76 13.35
C VAL A 318 7.16 -16.19 13.20
N GLU A 319 6.82 -16.79 14.34
CA GLU A 319 6.16 -18.10 14.38
C GLU A 319 4.71 -18.03 13.87
N PRO A 320 4.16 -19.12 13.30
CA PRO A 320 2.76 -19.18 12.88
C PRO A 320 1.76 -18.82 13.98
N TRP A 321 1.99 -19.24 15.23
CA TRP A 321 1.12 -18.87 16.36
C TRP A 321 1.19 -17.36 16.66
N ALA A 322 2.37 -16.75 16.50
CA ALA A 322 2.57 -15.33 16.71
C ALA A 322 1.89 -14.52 15.59
N ALA A 323 1.83 -15.05 14.36
CA ALA A 323 1.08 -14.44 13.27
C ALA A 323 -0.43 -14.39 13.56
N ILE A 324 -1.01 -15.45 14.16
CA ILE A 324 -2.41 -15.43 14.63
C ILE A 324 -2.62 -14.32 15.65
N LEU A 325 -1.72 -14.18 16.63
CA LEU A 325 -1.79 -13.13 17.64
C LEU A 325 -1.67 -11.73 17.01
N CYS A 326 -0.74 -11.55 16.07
CA CYS A 326 -0.55 -10.30 15.35
C CYS A 326 -1.85 -9.85 14.67
N GLY A 327 -2.48 -10.75 13.92
CA GLY A 327 -3.74 -10.50 13.22
C GLY A 327 -4.91 -10.23 14.15
N LEU A 328 -5.07 -11.04 15.20
CA LEU A 328 -6.13 -10.85 16.20
C LEU A 328 -6.06 -9.45 16.84
N VAL A 329 -4.87 -9.04 17.29
CA VAL A 329 -4.68 -7.72 17.88
C VAL A 329 -4.87 -6.62 16.83
N ALA A 330 -4.40 -6.80 15.59
CA ALA A 330 -4.60 -5.84 14.51
C ALA A 330 -6.08 -5.54 14.25
N GLY A 331 -6.94 -6.56 14.21
CA GLY A 331 -8.38 -6.37 14.02
C GLY A 331 -9.05 -5.60 15.17
N LEU A 332 -8.74 -5.95 16.41
CA LEU A 332 -9.27 -5.22 17.58
C LEU A 332 -8.73 -3.79 17.67
N TRP A 333 -7.46 -3.60 17.30
CA TRP A 333 -6.80 -2.30 17.27
C TRP A 333 -7.42 -1.38 16.21
N PHE A 334 -7.71 -1.92 15.03
CA PHE A 334 -8.45 -1.22 13.98
C PHE A 334 -9.80 -0.71 14.48
N ASP A 335 -10.63 -1.58 15.07
CA ASP A 335 -11.94 -1.20 15.62
C ASP A 335 -11.83 -0.06 16.66
N PHE A 336 -10.82 -0.15 17.53
CA PHE A 336 -10.54 0.88 18.52
C PHE A 336 -10.17 2.22 17.88
N LEU A 337 -9.27 2.21 16.89
CA LEU A 337 -8.85 3.42 16.18
C LEU A 337 -9.99 4.06 15.38
N CYS A 338 -10.85 3.27 14.75
CA CYS A 338 -12.07 3.76 14.10
C CYS A 338 -12.95 4.50 15.10
N TRP A 339 -13.16 3.93 16.30
CA TRP A 339 -13.90 4.60 17.37
C TRP A 339 -13.23 5.92 17.81
N VAL A 340 -11.90 5.94 17.95
CA VAL A 340 -11.16 7.17 18.28
C VAL A 340 -11.37 8.25 17.21
N LEU A 341 -11.28 7.93 15.92
CA LEU A 341 -11.50 8.90 14.85
C LEU A 341 -12.90 9.51 14.90
N LEU A 342 -13.93 8.70 15.17
CA LEU A 342 -15.30 9.21 15.34
C LEU A 342 -15.42 10.17 16.53
N LYS A 343 -14.72 9.90 17.64
CA LYS A 343 -14.67 10.82 18.79
C LYS A 343 -13.95 12.13 18.47
N LEU A 344 -12.95 12.08 17.60
CA LEU A 344 -12.22 13.25 17.13
C LEU A 344 -12.92 13.98 15.95
N LYS A 345 -14.09 13.50 15.54
CA LYS A 345 -14.85 14.00 14.37
C LYS A 345 -14.05 13.98 13.06
N ILE A 346 -13.14 13.00 12.92
CA ILE A 346 -12.39 12.75 11.70
C ILE A 346 -13.17 11.74 10.86
N ASP A 347 -13.47 12.10 9.62
CA ASP A 347 -14.19 11.25 8.68
C ASP A 347 -13.23 10.66 7.64
N ASP A 348 -12.89 9.39 7.86
CA ASP A 348 -12.19 8.53 6.93
C ASP A 348 -13.21 7.52 6.36
N PRO A 349 -13.67 7.69 5.10
CA PRO A 349 -14.75 6.88 4.52
C PRO A 349 -14.54 5.37 4.57
N LEU A 350 -13.30 4.92 4.40
CA LEU A 350 -12.95 3.50 4.37
C LEU A 350 -12.21 3.06 5.64
N SER A 351 -11.98 3.97 6.57
CA SER A 351 -11.05 3.76 7.68
C SER A 351 -9.66 3.33 7.20
N ALA A 352 -9.20 3.88 6.07
CA ALA A 352 -7.91 3.55 5.47
C ALA A 352 -6.73 4.02 6.34
N GLY A 353 -6.89 5.13 7.07
CA GLY A 353 -5.93 5.58 8.09
C GLY A 353 -5.77 4.57 9.23
N PRO A 354 -6.83 4.24 9.99
CA PRO A 354 -6.80 3.19 11.02
C PRO A 354 -6.27 1.85 10.49
N MET A 355 -6.70 1.42 9.31
CA MET A 355 -6.28 0.16 8.70
C MET A 355 -4.79 0.19 8.37
N HIS A 356 -4.33 1.13 7.54
CA HIS A 356 -2.96 1.10 7.03
C HIS A 356 -1.95 1.72 7.99
N PHE A 357 -2.23 2.93 8.51
CA PHE A 357 -1.33 3.57 9.48
C PHE A 357 -1.40 2.90 10.84
N GLY A 358 -2.60 2.73 11.37
CA GLY A 358 -2.79 2.17 12.71
C GLY A 358 -2.28 0.74 12.85
N THR A 359 -2.69 -0.16 11.95
CA THR A 359 -2.24 -1.57 12.02
C THR A 359 -0.85 -1.77 11.43
N GLY A 360 -0.40 -0.90 10.52
CA GLY A 360 0.98 -0.88 10.05
C GLY A 360 1.96 -0.55 11.18
N MET A 361 1.63 0.45 12.02
CA MET A 361 2.38 0.75 13.24
C MET A 361 2.43 -0.45 14.19
N TRP A 362 1.30 -1.13 14.38
CA TRP A 362 1.24 -2.34 15.20
C TRP A 362 2.16 -3.43 14.65
N GLY A 363 2.13 -3.68 13.33
CA GLY A 363 2.99 -4.66 12.68
C GLY A 363 4.47 -4.42 12.90
N VAL A 364 4.93 -3.19 12.65
CA VAL A 364 6.32 -2.77 12.88
C VAL A 364 6.71 -2.93 14.36
N PHE A 365 5.86 -2.50 15.28
CA PHE A 365 6.11 -2.64 16.71
C PHE A 365 6.18 -4.13 17.12
N PHE A 366 5.25 -4.94 16.62
CA PHE A 366 5.15 -6.37 16.87
C PHE A 366 6.39 -7.14 16.42
N THR A 367 6.99 -6.76 15.29
CA THR A 367 8.29 -7.29 14.83
C THR A 367 9.35 -7.16 15.93
N GLY A 368 9.43 -6.00 16.58
CA GLY A 368 10.40 -5.72 17.65
C GLY A 368 10.15 -6.55 18.91
N LEU A 369 8.95 -7.10 19.08
CA LEU A 369 8.59 -7.95 20.21
C LEU A 369 8.87 -9.44 19.93
N LEU A 370 8.53 -9.93 18.74
CA LEU A 370 8.40 -11.37 18.47
C LEU A 370 9.18 -11.91 17.25
N ALA A 371 10.02 -11.11 16.59
CA ALA A 371 10.94 -11.63 15.57
C ALA A 371 11.93 -12.65 16.18
N LYS A 372 11.87 -13.90 15.71
CA LYS A 372 12.61 -15.04 16.26
C LYS A 372 14.05 -15.06 15.75
N GLN A 373 15.01 -15.29 16.65
CA GLN A 373 16.44 -15.33 16.34
C GLN A 373 16.78 -16.24 15.15
N GLU A 374 16.32 -17.49 15.18
CA GLU A 374 16.56 -18.47 14.11
C GLU A 374 16.06 -17.96 12.75
N TYR A 375 14.86 -17.37 12.72
CA TYR A 375 14.24 -16.93 11.47
C TYR A 375 14.91 -15.65 10.94
N ILE A 376 15.40 -14.78 11.82
CA ILE A 376 16.23 -13.63 11.42
C ILE A 376 17.53 -14.14 10.79
N LYS A 377 18.19 -15.14 11.36
CA LYS A 377 19.42 -15.73 10.79
C LYS A 377 19.17 -16.40 9.44
N GLU A 378 18.02 -17.03 9.26
CA GLU A 378 17.61 -17.63 7.98
C GLU A 378 17.31 -16.58 6.90
N ALA A 379 16.64 -15.48 7.26
CA ALA A 379 16.33 -14.39 6.32
C ALA A 379 17.52 -13.47 6.01
N TYR A 380 18.41 -13.26 6.97
CA TYR A 380 19.56 -12.36 6.87
C TYR A 380 20.86 -13.14 7.11
N THR A 381 21.11 -14.15 6.27
CA THR A 381 22.25 -15.07 6.42
C THR A 381 23.61 -14.36 6.51
N PHE A 382 23.77 -13.26 5.77
CA PHE A 382 24.96 -12.39 5.78
C PHE A 382 25.19 -11.64 7.10
N ARG A 383 24.22 -11.65 8.02
CA ARG A 383 24.31 -11.04 9.36
C ARG A 383 24.11 -12.07 10.49
N SER A 384 24.19 -13.35 10.18
CA SER A 384 23.94 -14.41 11.18
C SER A 384 24.82 -14.30 12.42
N ASP A 385 26.11 -13.97 12.24
CA ASP A 385 27.06 -13.77 13.34
C ASP A 385 26.71 -12.54 14.20
N ASP A 386 26.31 -11.43 13.57
CA ASP A 386 25.87 -10.21 14.27
C ASP A 386 24.65 -10.50 15.17
N VAL A 387 23.71 -11.32 14.67
CA VAL A 387 22.48 -11.64 15.39
C VAL A 387 22.80 -12.35 16.71
N ASP A 388 23.75 -13.28 16.69
CA ASP A 388 24.20 -13.99 17.89
C ASP A 388 25.01 -13.08 18.81
N ALA A 389 25.99 -12.36 18.26
CA ALA A 389 26.91 -11.52 19.03
C ALA A 389 26.22 -10.34 19.73
N TYR A 390 25.17 -9.79 19.12
CA TYR A 390 24.48 -8.59 19.63
C TYR A 390 23.04 -8.86 20.08
N HIS A 391 22.58 -10.11 20.08
CA HIS A 391 21.24 -10.55 20.47
C HIS A 391 20.13 -9.74 19.77
N LEU A 392 20.14 -9.76 18.43
CA LEU A 392 19.32 -8.91 17.55
C LEU A 392 17.96 -9.53 17.22
N TYR A 393 17.15 -9.81 18.22
CA TYR A 393 15.84 -10.46 18.07
C TYR A 393 14.80 -9.88 19.02
N GLY A 394 13.55 -10.33 18.86
CA GLY A 394 12.38 -9.78 19.55
C GLY A 394 12.53 -9.71 21.07
N ALA A 395 12.06 -8.61 21.66
CA ALA A 395 12.21 -8.30 23.09
C ALA A 395 11.56 -9.33 24.04
N PHE A 396 10.65 -10.16 23.55
CA PHE A 396 10.01 -11.21 24.36
C PHE A 396 10.78 -12.53 24.39
N TYR A 397 11.86 -12.67 23.63
CA TYR A 397 12.74 -13.84 23.75
C TYR A 397 13.80 -13.62 24.84
N PRO A 398 14.18 -14.69 25.58
CA PRO A 398 15.24 -14.63 26.56
C PRO A 398 16.54 -14.07 25.98
N HIS A 399 17.27 -13.28 26.77
CA HIS A 399 18.56 -12.68 26.39
C HIS A 399 18.52 -11.66 25.25
N SER A 400 17.33 -11.24 24.77
CA SER A 400 17.22 -10.15 23.80
C SER A 400 17.87 -8.88 24.33
N SER A 401 18.61 -8.19 23.46
CA SER A 401 19.22 -6.89 23.78
C SER A 401 18.22 -5.73 23.81
N GLY A 402 16.99 -5.93 23.31
CA GLY A 402 16.01 -4.86 23.08
C GLY A 402 16.38 -3.88 21.95
N LYS A 403 17.55 -4.02 21.33
CA LYS A 403 18.03 -3.11 20.26
C LYS A 403 17.14 -3.15 19.02
N LEU A 404 16.63 -4.34 18.67
CA LEU A 404 15.68 -4.47 17.55
C LEU A 404 14.42 -3.66 17.82
N LEU A 405 13.82 -3.80 19.01
CA LEU A 405 12.64 -3.01 19.40
C LEU A 405 12.91 -1.51 19.35
N ALA A 406 14.08 -1.07 19.85
CA ALA A 406 14.48 0.33 19.77
C ALA A 406 14.57 0.82 18.31
N SER A 407 15.16 0.02 17.41
CA SER A 407 15.20 0.33 15.97
C SER A 407 13.81 0.39 15.33
N GLN A 408 12.88 -0.51 15.71
CA GLN A 408 11.49 -0.44 15.25
C GLN A 408 10.82 0.87 15.67
N VAL A 409 10.97 1.27 16.93
CA VAL A 409 10.39 2.52 17.45
C VAL A 409 10.97 3.74 16.75
N ILE A 410 12.28 3.78 16.52
CA ILE A 410 12.90 4.89 15.76
C ILE A 410 12.40 4.90 14.31
N GLY A 411 12.25 3.75 13.66
CA GLY A 411 11.66 3.65 12.34
C GLY A 411 10.22 4.19 12.28
N LEU A 412 9.38 3.81 13.24
CA LEU A 412 8.01 4.34 13.37
C LEU A 412 8.01 5.86 13.43
N LEU A 413 8.80 6.44 14.34
CA LEU A 413 8.88 7.88 14.55
C LEU A 413 9.44 8.62 13.33
N ALA A 414 10.43 8.04 12.66
CA ALA A 414 11.03 8.62 11.46
C ALA A 414 10.03 8.66 10.29
N ILE A 415 9.29 7.57 10.06
CA ILE A 415 8.25 7.53 9.01
C ILE A 415 7.13 8.52 9.33
N ILE A 416 6.66 8.56 10.58
CA ILE A 416 5.65 9.55 11.03
C ILE A 416 6.15 10.98 10.79
N GLY A 417 7.36 11.29 11.26
CA GLY A 417 7.96 12.61 11.12
C GLY A 417 8.10 13.04 9.67
N TRP A 418 8.54 12.13 8.79
CA TRP A 418 8.71 12.38 7.36
C TRP A 418 7.39 12.63 6.64
N VAL A 419 6.42 11.75 6.85
CA VAL A 419 5.10 11.87 6.20
C VAL A 419 4.40 13.13 6.70
N CYS A 420 4.42 13.42 8.01
CA CYS A 420 3.89 14.68 8.53
C CYS A 420 4.63 15.90 7.94
N GLY A 421 5.96 15.87 7.93
CA GLY A 421 6.81 16.96 7.45
C GLY A 421 6.65 17.26 5.96
N THR A 422 6.22 16.29 5.15
CA THR A 422 6.02 16.45 3.70
C THR A 422 4.54 16.65 3.33
N MET A 423 3.63 15.86 3.92
CA MET A 423 2.22 15.85 3.56
C MET A 423 1.39 16.96 4.19
N ILE A 424 1.72 17.40 5.42
CA ILE A 424 1.02 18.55 6.02
C ILE A 424 1.25 19.81 5.19
N PRO A 425 2.50 20.22 4.85
CA PRO A 425 2.70 21.37 3.99
C PRO A 425 2.04 21.22 2.61
N PHE A 426 2.14 20.03 2.00
CA PHE A 426 1.52 19.76 0.71
C PHE A 426 0.01 20.05 0.73
N PHE A 427 -0.74 19.42 1.63
CA PHE A 427 -2.19 19.64 1.71
C PHE A 427 -2.55 21.03 2.24
N PHE A 428 -1.69 21.65 3.06
CA PHE A 428 -1.91 23.00 3.56
C PHE A 428 -1.87 24.02 2.44
N ILE A 429 -0.94 23.88 1.48
CA ILE A 429 -0.86 24.76 0.30
C ILE A 429 -2.16 24.68 -0.51
N PHE A 430 -2.67 23.48 -0.78
CA PHE A 430 -3.96 23.31 -1.47
C PHE A 430 -5.13 23.86 -0.66
N LYS A 431 -5.08 23.76 0.68
CA LYS A 431 -6.10 24.34 1.56
C LYS A 431 -6.13 25.86 1.49
N LEU A 432 -4.96 26.50 1.55
CA LEU A 432 -4.83 27.96 1.42
C LEU A 432 -5.30 28.45 0.04
N ALA A 433 -5.06 27.67 -1.01
CA ALA A 433 -5.54 27.96 -2.35
C ALA A 433 -7.05 27.72 -2.56
N GLY A 434 -7.79 27.27 -1.53
CA GLY A 434 -9.20 26.91 -1.65
C GLY A 434 -9.45 25.70 -2.56
N ALA A 435 -8.42 24.90 -2.82
CA ALA A 435 -8.41 23.83 -3.82
C ALA A 435 -8.34 22.42 -3.22
N LEU A 436 -8.42 22.27 -1.89
CA LEU A 436 -8.37 20.96 -1.22
C LEU A 436 -9.71 20.22 -1.21
N ARG A 437 -10.81 20.95 -1.00
CA ARG A 437 -12.17 20.41 -0.91
C ARG A 437 -13.00 20.87 -2.10
N ILE A 438 -13.95 20.05 -2.54
CA ILE A 438 -14.97 20.48 -3.48
C ILE A 438 -16.07 21.31 -2.79
N PRO A 439 -16.76 22.21 -3.52
CA PRO A 439 -17.97 22.88 -3.07
C PRO A 439 -19.09 21.92 -2.60
N PRO A 440 -19.91 22.34 -1.61
CA PRO A 440 -20.99 21.53 -1.05
C PRO A 440 -21.97 20.96 -2.08
N GLU A 441 -22.37 21.76 -3.07
CA GLU A 441 -23.29 21.36 -4.13
C GLU A 441 -22.74 20.21 -4.98
N MET A 442 -21.42 20.19 -5.22
CA MET A 442 -20.77 19.10 -5.95
C MET A 442 -20.67 17.82 -5.12
N GLU A 443 -20.49 17.94 -3.80
CA GLU A 443 -20.49 16.81 -2.88
C GLU A 443 -21.88 16.19 -2.71
N GLU A 444 -22.93 17.01 -2.67
CA GLU A 444 -24.32 16.55 -2.65
C GLU A 444 -24.69 15.85 -3.96
N MET A 445 -24.31 16.41 -5.11
CA MET A 445 -24.57 15.79 -6.41
C MET A 445 -23.75 14.51 -6.65
N GLY A 446 -22.53 14.44 -6.10
CA GLY A 446 -21.56 13.38 -6.33
C GLY A 446 -20.58 13.70 -7.46
N LEU A 447 -19.31 13.30 -7.27
CA LEU A 447 -18.20 13.59 -8.17
C LEU A 447 -18.36 12.95 -9.55
N ASP A 448 -19.08 11.81 -9.64
CA ASP A 448 -19.29 11.13 -10.91
C ASP A 448 -20.04 12.06 -11.89
N ARG A 449 -21.11 12.70 -11.43
CA ARG A 449 -21.89 13.64 -12.24
C ARG A 449 -21.23 15.01 -12.32
N SER A 450 -20.73 15.53 -11.20
CA SER A 450 -20.22 16.91 -11.12
C SER A 450 -18.90 17.12 -11.83
N LYS A 451 -18.04 16.10 -11.86
CA LYS A 451 -16.67 16.22 -12.38
C LYS A 451 -16.42 15.38 -13.63
N HIS A 452 -17.04 14.20 -13.71
CA HIS A 452 -16.71 13.18 -14.72
C HIS A 452 -17.83 12.97 -15.74
N GLY A 453 -18.93 13.73 -15.64
CA GLY A 453 -19.97 13.80 -16.66
C GLY A 453 -20.83 12.55 -16.81
N GLY A 454 -20.85 11.64 -15.84
CA GLY A 454 -21.56 10.36 -15.97
C GLY A 454 -21.75 9.61 -14.66
N SER A 455 -22.10 8.33 -14.74
CA SER A 455 -22.13 7.40 -13.61
C SER A 455 -21.32 6.16 -13.97
N ALA A 456 -20.72 5.50 -12.97
CA ALA A 456 -20.12 4.19 -13.17
C ALA A 456 -21.15 3.10 -13.55
N TYR A 457 -22.44 3.33 -13.28
CA TYR A 457 -23.51 2.42 -13.58
C TYR A 457 -24.28 2.90 -14.80
N ASN A 458 -24.12 2.19 -15.92
CA ASN A 458 -24.99 2.37 -17.07
C ASN A 458 -26.22 1.48 -16.85
N GLY A 459 -27.31 2.04 -16.32
CA GLY A 459 -28.54 1.31 -15.97
C GLY A 459 -29.81 1.96 -16.52
N THR A 460 -30.25 1.48 -17.69
CA THR A 460 -31.63 1.30 -18.19
C THR A 460 -32.71 2.34 -17.81
N GLY A 461 -33.08 3.19 -18.78
CA GLY A 461 -34.43 3.78 -18.87
C GLY A 461 -34.57 5.24 -18.46
N VAL A 462 -34.13 6.14 -19.35
CA VAL A 462 -34.77 7.38 -19.84
C VAL A 462 -33.63 8.20 -20.41
N SER A 463 -33.56 8.26 -21.74
CA SER A 463 -32.75 9.27 -22.43
C SER A 463 -33.05 10.63 -21.79
N PRO A 464 -32.06 11.48 -21.47
CA PRO A 464 -32.37 12.86 -21.17
C PRO A 464 -33.06 13.39 -22.42
N SER A 465 -34.37 13.65 -22.33
CA SER A 465 -35.04 14.44 -23.34
C SER A 465 -34.21 15.70 -23.46
N ALA A 466 -33.59 15.89 -24.63
CA ALA A 466 -32.93 17.13 -24.98
C ALA A 466 -33.86 18.27 -24.55
N PRO A 467 -33.35 19.35 -23.94
CA PRO A 467 -34.20 20.46 -23.54
C PRO A 467 -34.96 20.93 -24.77
N GLY A 468 -36.28 20.70 -24.76
CA GLY A 468 -37.17 21.08 -25.84
C GLY A 468 -37.09 22.58 -26.02
N ASN A 469 -36.73 23.00 -27.23
CA ASN A 469 -36.94 24.35 -27.74
C ASN A 469 -38.45 24.58 -27.93
N ASP A 470 -39.21 24.62 -26.84
CA ASP A 470 -40.62 25.04 -26.86
C ASP A 470 -40.78 26.34 -26.06
N VAL A 471 -40.01 27.35 -26.45
CA VAL A 471 -40.35 28.75 -26.22
C VAL A 471 -40.00 29.51 -27.49
N MET A 472 -40.97 29.62 -28.41
CA MET A 472 -41.19 30.74 -29.36
C MET A 472 -42.03 30.27 -30.56
N ARG A 473 -43.35 30.18 -30.38
CA ARG A 473 -44.29 30.48 -31.48
C ARG A 473 -45.67 30.83 -30.95
N ASN A 474 -45.76 32.02 -30.34
CA ASN A 474 -47.00 32.78 -30.30
C ASN A 474 -46.82 33.99 -31.21
N GLN A 475 -47.36 33.91 -32.43
CA GLN A 475 -47.83 35.09 -33.15
C GLN A 475 -49.17 34.78 -33.83
N PRO A 476 -50.06 35.78 -33.96
CA PRO A 476 -51.49 35.58 -34.13
C PRO A 476 -51.91 35.41 -35.58
N SER A 477 -53.07 34.77 -35.72
CA SER A 477 -53.86 34.56 -36.94
C SER A 477 -53.87 35.73 -37.93
N ALA A 478 -53.56 35.42 -39.19
CA ALA A 478 -53.99 36.20 -40.35
C ALA A 478 -54.88 35.32 -41.24
N LYS A 479 -56.11 35.79 -41.47
CA LYS A 479 -57.13 35.22 -42.38
C LYS A 479 -56.63 35.24 -43.83
N VAL A 480 -56.82 34.14 -44.56
CA VAL A 480 -57.10 34.16 -46.01
C VAL A 480 -58.09 33.04 -46.35
N LEU A 481 -59.14 33.43 -47.09
CA LEU A 481 -60.29 32.65 -47.58
C LEU A 481 -59.91 31.65 -48.69
N PRO A 482 -60.78 30.67 -49.02
CA PRO A 482 -60.48 29.61 -49.97
C PRO A 482 -60.65 30.10 -51.42
N LEU A 483 -59.85 29.55 -52.34
CA LEU A 483 -60.15 29.55 -53.76
C LEU A 483 -60.18 28.12 -54.28
N ASN A 484 -61.32 27.79 -54.87
CA ASN A 484 -61.64 26.56 -55.58
C ASN A 484 -60.70 26.32 -56.77
N GLY A 485 -60.51 25.03 -57.10
CA GLY A 485 -59.86 24.54 -58.31
C GLY A 485 -59.56 23.06 -58.19
#